data_AF-A0A524JL76-F1
#
_entry.id   AF-A0A524JL76-F1
#
_cell.length_a   1.000
_cell.length_b   1.000
_cell.length_c   1.000
_cell.angle_alpha   90.00
_cell.angle_beta   90.00
_cell.angle_gamma   90.00
#
_symmetry.space_group_name_H-M   'P 1'
#
loop_
_entity.id
_entity.type
_entity.pdbx_description
1 polymer ?
#
loop_
_entity_poly.entity_id
_entity_poly.type
_entity_poly.pdbx_seq_one_letter_code
_entity_poly.pdbx_strand_id
1 'polypeptide(L)'
;MKKHFIKVVLSFTVIATGSMATSCKKSGSSSKDVSRATGWKINSKDGGFQFNTDFKEQETAPGLVFVEGGTFTKGKVQDDVMHDWDNTPTSQHVQSFYMDETEVTNVMYLEYLDYLKSVYPPENPMYANIYTGALPDTLVWRNRLGFNETMTNNYLRHPAYAEYPVVGVNWIQATQFAEWRTDRVNEIMLEREGYLSEDAKYKAATGEVQGTFSTEAYLN
;
A
#
# COMPACT_ATOMS: atom_id res chain seq x y z
N MET A 1 4.61 -75.99 -17.64
CA MET A 1 5.31 -75.09 -16.70
C MET A 1 5.25 -73.60 -17.09
N LYS A 2 5.39 -73.22 -18.38
CA LYS A 2 5.37 -71.79 -18.81
C LYS A 2 4.06 -71.01 -18.53
N LYS A 3 2.88 -71.65 -18.61
CA LYS A 3 1.57 -70.98 -18.39
C LYS A 3 1.29 -70.66 -16.91
N HIS A 4 1.86 -71.39 -15.96
CA HIS A 4 1.74 -71.08 -14.53
C HIS A 4 2.66 -69.93 -14.11
N PHE A 5 3.86 -69.87 -14.68
CA PHE A 5 4.80 -68.78 -14.44
C PHE A 5 4.25 -67.41 -14.88
N ILE A 6 3.56 -67.35 -16.03
CA ILE A 6 2.93 -66.11 -16.50
C ILE A 6 1.80 -65.65 -15.58
N LYS A 7 0.98 -66.57 -15.06
CA LYS A 7 -0.12 -66.22 -14.12
C LYS A 7 0.41 -65.73 -12.76
N VAL A 8 1.51 -66.28 -12.27
CA VAL A 8 2.14 -65.84 -11.01
C VAL A 8 2.82 -64.47 -11.18
N VAL A 9 3.50 -64.24 -12.31
CA VAL A 9 4.12 -62.93 -12.60
C VAL A 9 3.05 -61.84 -12.80
N LEU A 10 1.93 -62.14 -13.47
CA LEU A 10 0.84 -61.19 -13.68
C LEU A 10 0.09 -60.86 -12.38
N SER A 11 -0.02 -61.83 -11.45
CA SER A 11 -0.58 -61.64 -10.12
C SER A 11 0.32 -60.79 -9.22
N PHE A 12 1.65 -60.89 -9.36
CA PHE A 12 2.59 -60.08 -8.58
C PHE A 12 2.65 -58.62 -9.05
N THR A 13 2.50 -58.37 -10.36
CA THR A 13 2.45 -57.00 -10.90
C THR A 13 1.19 -56.23 -10.52
N VAL A 14 0.06 -56.92 -10.29
CA VAL A 14 -1.20 -56.29 -9.85
C VAL A 14 -1.19 -55.96 -8.34
N ILE A 15 -0.44 -56.71 -7.53
CA ILE A 15 -0.31 -56.44 -6.09
C ILE A 15 0.71 -55.32 -5.81
N ALA A 16 1.71 -55.14 -6.68
CA ALA A 16 2.71 -54.08 -6.56
C ALA A 16 2.22 -52.67 -6.99
N THR A 17 1.10 -52.57 -7.71
CA THR A 17 0.50 -51.28 -8.13
C THR A 17 -0.59 -50.78 -7.19
N GLY A 18 -0.97 -51.55 -6.17
CA GLY A 18 -2.11 -51.24 -5.29
C GLY A 18 -1.78 -50.51 -3.98
N SER A 19 -0.52 -50.21 -3.68
CA SER A 19 -0.09 -49.80 -2.32
C SER A 19 0.55 -48.41 -2.20
N MET A 20 0.45 -47.55 -3.23
CA MET A 20 0.97 -46.17 -3.16
C MET A 20 -0.03 -45.15 -3.69
N ALA A 21 -1.18 -45.03 -3.02
CA ALA A 21 -2.08 -43.88 -3.18
C ALA A 21 -2.84 -43.56 -1.88
N THR A 22 -2.19 -43.65 -0.73
CA THR A 22 -2.59 -42.88 0.45
C THR A 22 -2.17 -41.43 0.23
N SER A 23 -2.93 -40.76 -0.65
CA SER A 23 -2.93 -39.30 -0.73
C SER A 23 -3.45 -38.78 0.61
N CYS A 24 -2.55 -38.26 1.44
CA CYS A 24 -2.90 -37.41 2.56
C CYS A 24 -3.69 -36.22 1.99
N LYS A 25 -5.02 -36.30 2.05
CA LYS A 25 -5.89 -35.15 1.84
C LYS A 25 -5.41 -34.08 2.81
N LYS A 26 -4.92 -32.96 2.27
CA LYS A 26 -4.68 -31.72 3.02
C LYS A 26 -6.00 -31.32 3.69
N SER A 27 -6.23 -31.77 4.92
CA SER A 27 -7.27 -31.27 5.81
C SER A 27 -6.78 -29.93 6.37
N GLY A 28 -6.84 -28.91 5.53
CA GLY A 28 -6.46 -27.53 5.88
C GLY A 28 -7.48 -26.51 5.42
N SER A 29 -8.66 -26.93 4.97
CA SER A 29 -9.77 -26.01 4.76
C SER A 29 -10.50 -25.87 6.09
N SER A 30 -10.05 -24.93 6.92
CA SER A 30 -10.90 -24.34 7.97
C SER A 30 -12.20 -23.91 7.28
N SER A 31 -13.28 -24.68 7.42
CA SER A 31 -14.55 -24.29 6.80
C SER A 31 -14.95 -22.95 7.39
N LYS A 32 -15.15 -21.95 6.53
CA LYS A 32 -15.44 -20.56 6.92
C LYS A 32 -16.55 -20.42 7.97
N ASP A 33 -17.48 -21.38 7.98
CA ASP A 33 -18.65 -21.35 8.85
C ASP A 33 -18.57 -22.35 10.02
N VAL A 34 -17.38 -22.78 10.46
CA VAL A 34 -17.24 -23.59 11.68
C VAL A 34 -16.27 -22.91 12.64
N SER A 35 -16.73 -22.69 13.87
CA SER A 35 -15.92 -22.10 14.94
C SER A 35 -14.69 -22.95 15.21
N ARG A 36 -13.50 -22.33 15.11
CA ARG A 36 -12.23 -22.99 15.46
C ARG A 36 -12.10 -23.30 16.96
N ALA A 37 -12.84 -22.58 17.81
CA ALA A 37 -12.80 -22.76 19.26
C ALA A 37 -13.73 -23.87 19.75
N THR A 38 -14.90 -24.03 19.13
CA THR A 38 -15.97 -24.93 19.62
C THR A 38 -16.39 -26.00 18.63
N GLY A 39 -15.98 -25.91 17.37
CA GLY A 39 -16.40 -26.82 16.30
C GLY A 39 -17.86 -26.67 15.86
N TRP A 40 -18.58 -25.67 16.37
CA TRP A 40 -19.99 -25.42 16.02
C TRP A 40 -20.11 -24.64 14.71
N LYS A 41 -21.17 -24.90 13.95
CA LYS A 41 -21.47 -24.13 12.75
C LYS A 41 -21.88 -22.70 13.11
N ILE A 42 -21.19 -21.74 12.51
CA ILE A 42 -21.51 -20.31 12.54
C ILE A 42 -22.65 -20.10 11.53
N ASN A 43 -23.66 -19.30 11.87
CA ASN A 43 -24.84 -19.03 11.03
C ASN A 43 -25.65 -20.27 10.60
N SER A 44 -25.86 -21.25 11.49
CA SER A 44 -26.76 -22.37 11.17
C SER A 44 -28.22 -21.91 11.06
N LYS A 45 -28.97 -22.51 10.12
CA LYS A 45 -30.42 -22.30 9.96
C LYS A 45 -31.22 -22.75 11.19
N ASP A 46 -30.64 -23.64 11.99
CA ASP A 46 -31.25 -24.20 13.20
C ASP A 46 -31.13 -23.26 14.43
N GLY A 47 -30.56 -22.06 14.24
CA GLY A 47 -30.31 -21.07 15.29
C GLY A 47 -28.92 -21.19 15.93
N GLY A 48 -28.48 -20.15 16.66
CA GLY A 48 -27.18 -20.10 17.35
C GLY A 48 -26.42 -18.79 17.16
N PHE A 49 -25.10 -18.82 17.40
CA PHE A 49 -24.20 -17.68 17.20
C PHE A 49 -24.16 -17.27 15.73
N GLN A 50 -24.57 -16.02 15.46
CA GLN A 50 -24.52 -15.43 14.14
C GLN A 50 -23.36 -14.44 14.05
N PHE A 51 -22.55 -14.56 13.01
CA PHE A 51 -21.40 -13.71 12.76
C PHE A 51 -21.25 -13.46 11.26
N ASN A 52 -20.84 -12.27 10.85
CA ASN A 52 -20.66 -11.98 9.43
C ASN A 52 -19.41 -12.71 8.90
N THR A 53 -19.60 -13.90 8.31
CA THR A 53 -18.52 -14.70 7.71
C THR A 53 -18.08 -14.16 6.35
N ASP A 54 -18.87 -13.26 5.74
CA ASP A 54 -18.62 -12.60 4.46
C ASP A 54 -18.29 -11.10 4.66
N PHE A 55 -17.51 -10.78 5.69
CA PHE A 55 -16.98 -9.43 5.86
C PHE A 55 -16.07 -9.08 4.67
N LYS A 56 -16.41 -8.01 3.96
CA LYS A 56 -15.55 -7.45 2.92
C LYS A 56 -14.49 -6.60 3.61
N GLU A 57 -13.24 -6.99 3.46
CA GLU A 57 -12.10 -6.20 3.92
C GLU A 57 -12.02 -4.87 3.13
N GLN A 58 -11.38 -3.88 3.74
CA GLN A 58 -11.13 -2.60 3.09
C GLN A 58 -10.28 -2.81 1.83
N GLU A 59 -10.72 -2.28 0.69
CA GLU A 59 -9.91 -2.29 -0.52
C GLU A 59 -8.64 -1.45 -0.31
N THR A 60 -7.49 -1.97 -0.75
CA THR A 60 -6.22 -1.23 -0.70
C THR A 60 -6.26 -0.07 -1.68
N ALA A 61 -5.83 1.11 -1.23
CA ALA A 61 -5.61 2.24 -2.12
C ALA A 61 -4.50 1.92 -3.15
N PRO A 62 -4.49 2.60 -4.31
CA PRO A 62 -3.50 2.33 -5.35
C PRO A 62 -2.07 2.55 -4.84
N GLY A 63 -1.16 1.62 -5.15
CA GLY A 63 0.26 1.72 -4.78
C GLY A 63 0.56 1.46 -3.29
N LEU A 64 -0.44 1.04 -2.49
CA LEU A 64 -0.24 0.64 -1.10
C LEU A 64 -0.12 -0.88 -0.97
N VAL A 65 0.76 -1.30 -0.07
CA VAL A 65 0.90 -2.68 0.39
C VAL A 65 0.45 -2.82 1.83
N PHE A 66 -0.23 -3.93 2.13
CA PHE A 66 -0.62 -4.28 3.49
C PHE A 66 0.56 -4.86 4.26
N VAL A 67 0.90 -4.23 5.39
CA VAL A 67 1.92 -4.69 6.32
C VAL A 67 1.25 -5.36 7.50
N GLU A 68 1.50 -6.66 7.65
CA GLU A 68 0.95 -7.45 8.76
C GLU A 68 1.52 -6.97 10.11
N GLY A 69 0.64 -6.76 11.07
CA GLY A 69 0.99 -6.41 12.43
C GLY A 69 1.71 -7.55 13.15
N GLY A 70 2.68 -7.20 13.99
CA GLY A 70 3.53 -8.18 14.64
C GLY A 70 4.57 -7.53 15.54
N THR A 71 5.49 -8.36 16.02
CA THR A 71 6.59 -7.91 16.86
C THR A 71 7.90 -8.11 16.10
N PHE A 72 8.73 -7.08 16.04
CA PHE A 72 10.04 -7.15 15.41
C PHE A 72 11.11 -6.46 16.27
N THR A 73 12.36 -6.86 16.08
CA THR A 73 13.51 -6.23 16.76
C THR A 73 14.00 -5.06 15.92
N LYS A 74 13.82 -3.83 16.42
CA LYS A 74 14.33 -2.60 15.84
C LYS A 74 15.73 -2.31 16.37
N GLY A 75 16.69 -2.11 15.47
CA GLY A 75 18.04 -1.63 15.79
C GLY A 75 19.13 -2.52 15.21
N LYS A 76 20.39 -2.29 15.60
CA LYS A 76 21.52 -3.08 15.12
C LYS A 76 21.57 -4.42 15.85
N VAL A 77 21.30 -5.51 15.13
CA VAL A 77 21.34 -6.89 15.67
C VAL A 77 22.69 -7.56 15.40
N GLN A 78 23.50 -7.02 14.50
CA GLN A 78 24.84 -7.51 14.18
C GLN A 78 25.87 -6.99 15.18
N ASP A 79 26.89 -7.82 15.43
CA ASP A 79 27.99 -7.48 16.33
C ASP A 79 28.76 -6.25 15.82
N ASP A 80 28.95 -5.26 16.70
CA ASP A 80 29.64 -4.03 16.38
C ASP A 80 31.04 -4.04 16.96
N VAL A 81 32.04 -4.28 16.11
CA VAL A 81 33.45 -4.27 16.51
C VAL A 81 33.88 -2.91 17.06
N MET A 82 33.25 -1.82 16.62
CA MET A 82 33.60 -0.44 17.00
C MET A 82 32.81 0.10 18.20
N HIS A 83 31.85 -0.67 18.74
CA HIS A 83 31.03 -0.29 19.90
C HIS A 83 30.39 1.12 19.79
N ASP A 84 29.85 1.51 18.63
CA ASP A 84 29.10 2.77 18.51
C ASP A 84 27.77 2.66 19.28
N TRP A 85 27.54 3.59 20.22
CA TRP A 85 26.40 3.57 21.16
C TRP A 85 25.11 4.22 20.60
N ASP A 86 24.84 4.13 19.30
CA ASP A 86 23.73 4.91 18.70
C ASP A 86 22.53 4.05 18.25
N ASN A 87 22.54 2.72 18.43
CA ASN A 87 21.45 1.88 17.90
C ASN A 87 21.21 0.54 18.62
N THR A 88 20.92 0.58 19.93
CA THR A 88 20.61 -0.62 20.72
C THR A 88 19.35 -1.34 20.24
N PRO A 89 19.38 -2.67 20.00
CA PRO A 89 18.22 -3.41 19.53
C PRO A 89 17.11 -3.49 20.59
N THR A 90 15.90 -3.08 20.23
CA THR A 90 14.70 -3.13 21.08
C THR A 90 13.56 -3.86 20.37
N SER A 91 12.80 -4.68 21.08
CA SER A 91 11.63 -5.36 20.52
C SER A 91 10.41 -4.43 20.54
N GLN A 92 9.78 -4.21 19.40
CA GLN A 92 8.62 -3.33 19.25
C GLN A 92 7.47 -4.08 18.60
N HIS A 93 6.26 -3.86 19.14
CA HIS A 93 5.02 -4.37 18.58
C HIS A 93 4.34 -3.26 17.79
N VAL A 94 3.99 -3.54 16.53
CA VAL A 94 3.33 -2.59 15.63
C VAL A 94 2.05 -3.23 15.09
N GLN A 95 0.96 -2.46 15.08
CA GLN A 95 -0.32 -2.88 14.51
C GLN A 95 -0.23 -2.97 12.99
N SER A 96 -1.15 -3.70 12.35
CA SER A 96 -1.19 -3.77 10.88
C SER A 96 -1.50 -2.39 10.29
N PHE A 97 -0.83 -2.03 9.20
CA PHE A 97 -1.04 -0.76 8.51
C PHE A 97 -0.69 -0.88 7.03
N TYR A 98 -0.99 0.16 6.25
CA TYR A 98 -0.64 0.23 4.84
C TYR A 98 0.58 1.14 4.63
N MET A 99 1.46 0.77 3.71
CA MET A 99 2.64 1.55 3.32
C MET A 99 2.73 1.64 1.80
N ASP A 100 3.27 2.74 1.29
CA ASP A 100 3.56 2.88 -0.15
C ASP A 100 4.59 1.81 -0.59
N GLU A 101 4.37 1.19 -1.75
CA GLU A 101 5.30 0.19 -2.32
C GLU A 101 6.63 0.80 -2.76
N THR A 102 6.59 2.03 -3.28
CA THR A 102 7.74 2.78 -3.78
C THR A 102 7.79 4.17 -3.16
N GLU A 103 8.93 4.85 -3.24
CA GLU A 103 8.99 6.26 -2.89
C GLU A 103 8.06 7.11 -3.77
N VAL A 104 7.68 8.28 -3.26
CA VAL A 104 6.91 9.27 -4.01
C VAL A 104 7.73 9.76 -5.20
N THR A 105 7.19 9.61 -6.41
CA THR A 105 7.89 9.99 -7.65
C THR A 105 7.71 11.46 -8.00
N ASN A 106 8.57 11.98 -8.88
CA ASN A 106 8.46 13.35 -9.39
C ASN A 106 7.10 13.59 -10.07
N VAL A 107 6.57 12.62 -10.83
CA VAL A 107 5.26 12.77 -11.49
C VAL A 107 4.11 12.90 -10.50
N MET A 108 4.10 12.09 -9.43
CA MET A 108 3.10 12.20 -8.35
C MET A 108 3.17 13.57 -7.66
N TYR A 109 4.38 14.08 -7.42
CA TYR A 109 4.55 15.40 -6.81
C TYR A 109 4.16 16.54 -7.75
N LEU A 110 4.41 16.40 -9.06
CA LEU A 110 3.96 17.38 -10.06
C LEU A 110 2.43 17.43 -10.16
N GLU A 111 1.74 16.28 -10.05
CA GLU A 111 0.28 16.22 -9.96
C GLU A 111 -0.24 17.04 -8.77
N TYR A 112 0.39 16.89 -7.60
CA TYR A 112 0.09 17.70 -6.43
C TYR A 112 0.28 19.20 -6.66
N LEU A 113 1.40 19.60 -7.28
CA LEU A 113 1.66 21.01 -7.60
C LEU A 113 0.65 21.58 -8.60
N ASP A 114 0.24 20.79 -9.59
CA ASP A 114 -0.78 21.19 -10.56
C ASP A 114 -2.15 21.38 -9.89
N TYR A 115 -2.53 20.46 -8.99
CA TYR A 115 -3.71 20.62 -8.15
C TYR A 115 -3.65 21.91 -7.33
N LEU A 116 -2.56 22.15 -6.61
CA LEU A 116 -2.40 23.38 -5.82
C LEU A 116 -2.51 24.63 -6.68
N LYS A 117 -1.91 24.63 -7.87
CA LYS A 117 -1.99 25.76 -8.79
C LYS A 117 -3.42 26.01 -9.28
N SER A 118 -4.21 24.96 -9.49
CA SER A 118 -5.61 25.07 -9.93
C SER A 118 -6.53 25.60 -8.83
N VAL A 119 -6.35 25.16 -7.59
CA VAL A 119 -7.18 25.53 -6.44
C VAL A 119 -6.75 26.85 -5.82
N TYR A 120 -5.44 27.09 -5.76
CA TYR A 120 -4.81 28.25 -5.15
C TYR A 120 -3.92 28.97 -6.19
N PRO A 121 -4.54 29.70 -7.14
CA PRO A 121 -3.80 30.34 -8.22
C PRO A 121 -2.79 31.36 -7.67
N PRO A 122 -1.51 31.31 -8.09
CA PRO A 122 -0.47 32.20 -7.59
C PRO A 122 -0.67 33.67 -8.00
N GLU A 123 -1.58 33.94 -8.96
CA GLU A 123 -1.96 35.29 -9.38
C GLU A 123 -2.65 36.07 -8.25
N ASN A 124 -3.32 35.36 -7.33
CA ASN A 124 -3.92 35.98 -6.16
C ASN A 124 -2.86 36.14 -5.05
N PRO A 125 -2.56 37.38 -4.60
CA PRO A 125 -1.57 37.61 -3.54
C PRO A 125 -1.90 36.92 -2.22
N MET A 126 -3.17 36.59 -1.97
CA MET A 126 -3.59 35.85 -0.77
C MET A 126 -3.10 34.40 -0.76
N TYR A 127 -2.92 33.79 -1.94
CA TYR A 127 -2.61 32.37 -2.09
C TYR A 127 -1.21 32.09 -2.66
N ALA A 128 -0.52 33.11 -3.17
CA ALA A 128 0.81 32.98 -3.78
C ALA A 128 1.79 32.16 -2.91
N ASN A 129 1.78 32.39 -1.59
CA ASN A 129 2.68 31.72 -0.67
C ASN A 129 2.41 30.21 -0.49
N ILE A 130 1.18 29.74 -0.77
CA ILE A 130 0.81 28.33 -0.65
C ILE A 130 1.54 27.53 -1.72
N TYR A 131 1.38 27.93 -2.99
CA TYR A 131 2.05 27.27 -4.11
C TYR A 131 3.57 27.37 -4.00
N THR A 132 4.12 28.55 -3.69
CA THR A 132 5.57 28.70 -3.55
C THR A 132 6.14 27.91 -2.38
N GLY A 133 5.38 27.76 -1.30
CA GLY A 133 5.77 26.97 -0.13
C GLY A 133 5.79 25.47 -0.39
N ALA A 134 5.00 24.99 -1.35
CA ALA A 134 4.99 23.58 -1.77
C ALA A 134 6.10 23.25 -2.79
N LEU A 135 6.80 24.22 -3.38
CA LEU A 135 7.85 23.92 -4.35
C LEU A 135 9.07 23.24 -3.69
N PRO A 136 9.58 22.13 -4.24
CA PRO A 136 10.81 21.51 -3.78
C PRO A 136 12.04 22.38 -4.07
N ASP A 137 13.06 22.30 -3.22
CA ASP A 137 14.35 22.94 -3.47
C ASP A 137 15.15 22.18 -4.53
N THR A 138 15.05 22.65 -5.77
CA THR A 138 15.83 22.13 -6.91
C THR A 138 17.34 22.33 -6.77
N LEU A 139 17.80 23.24 -5.89
CA LEU A 139 19.21 23.60 -5.75
C LEU A 139 20.00 22.64 -4.87
N VAL A 140 19.33 21.65 -4.27
CA VAL A 140 19.93 20.55 -3.50
C VAL A 140 21.02 19.81 -4.29
N TRP A 141 20.92 19.77 -5.61
CA TRP A 141 21.88 19.12 -6.50
C TRP A 141 23.15 19.95 -6.73
N ARG A 142 23.14 21.24 -6.39
CA ARG A 142 24.23 22.15 -6.72
C ARG A 142 25.41 21.92 -5.78
N ASN A 143 26.58 21.70 -6.37
CA ASN A 143 27.85 21.66 -5.65
C ASN A 143 28.81 22.69 -6.26
N ARG A 144 29.55 23.43 -5.42
CA ARG A 144 30.48 24.49 -5.88
C ARG A 144 31.55 23.99 -6.85
N LEU A 145 31.96 22.72 -6.72
CA LEU A 145 33.02 22.11 -7.53
C LEU A 145 32.50 20.97 -8.44
N GLY A 146 31.19 20.75 -8.49
CA GLY A 146 30.58 19.70 -9.30
C GLY A 146 29.85 20.28 -10.51
N PHE A 147 29.77 19.50 -11.60
CA PHE A 147 28.96 19.83 -12.77
C PHE A 147 27.62 19.12 -12.66
N ASN A 148 26.63 19.74 -12.01
CA ASN A 148 25.33 19.11 -11.71
C ASN A 148 24.11 19.96 -12.08
N GLU A 149 24.33 20.88 -13.01
CA GLU A 149 23.38 21.88 -13.50
C GLU A 149 22.26 21.19 -14.26
N THR A 150 22.58 20.07 -14.92
CA THR A 150 21.58 19.21 -15.57
C THR A 150 20.57 18.68 -14.55
N MET A 151 21.00 18.19 -13.39
CA MET A 151 20.08 17.69 -12.36
C MET A 151 19.29 18.84 -11.74
N THR A 152 19.94 19.96 -11.46
CA THR A 152 19.29 21.16 -10.90
C THR A 152 18.13 21.63 -11.79
N ASN A 153 18.34 21.67 -13.10
CA ASN A 153 17.34 22.20 -14.04
C ASN A 153 16.28 21.17 -14.44
N ASN A 154 16.67 19.90 -14.58
CA ASN A 154 15.84 18.89 -15.24
C ASN A 154 15.24 17.85 -14.29
N TYR A 155 15.79 17.63 -13.10
CA TYR A 155 15.39 16.48 -12.28
C TYR A 155 13.89 16.45 -11.95
N LEU A 156 13.32 17.58 -11.50
CA LEU A 156 11.89 17.66 -11.20
C LEU A 156 11.01 17.75 -12.46
N ARG A 157 11.53 18.27 -13.57
CA ARG A 157 10.70 18.77 -14.68
C ARG A 157 10.77 17.92 -15.95
N HIS A 158 11.84 17.15 -16.14
CA HIS A 158 12.09 16.46 -17.38
C HIS A 158 11.44 15.05 -17.36
N PRO A 159 10.75 14.61 -18.43
CA PRO A 159 10.05 13.32 -18.45
C PRO A 159 10.93 12.11 -18.13
N ALA A 160 12.22 12.16 -18.48
CA ALA A 160 13.16 11.08 -18.17
C ALA A 160 13.34 10.82 -16.66
N TYR A 161 13.02 11.79 -15.81
CA TYR A 161 13.09 11.69 -14.35
C TYR A 161 11.72 11.57 -13.68
N ALA A 162 10.63 11.39 -14.45
CA ALA A 162 9.27 11.36 -13.93
C ALA A 162 9.05 10.30 -12.83
N GLU A 163 9.61 9.10 -13.02
CA GLU A 163 9.48 7.97 -12.09
C GLU A 163 10.59 7.92 -11.02
N TYR A 164 11.45 8.94 -10.96
CA TYR A 164 12.48 9.03 -9.93
C TYR A 164 11.88 9.61 -8.65
N PRO A 165 12.43 9.29 -7.47
CA PRO A 165 11.95 9.83 -6.21
C PRO A 165 12.06 11.36 -6.19
N VAL A 166 11.08 12.03 -5.59
CA VAL A 166 11.15 13.47 -5.40
C VAL A 166 12.24 13.82 -4.37
N VAL A 167 13.06 14.83 -4.68
CA VAL A 167 14.17 15.27 -3.82
C VAL A 167 14.07 16.78 -3.59
N GLY A 168 14.58 17.26 -2.45
CA GLY A 168 14.50 18.66 -2.06
C GLY A 168 13.20 19.03 -1.35
N VAL A 169 12.50 18.04 -0.81
CA VAL A 169 11.28 18.24 -0.01
C VAL A 169 11.61 18.24 1.48
N ASN A 170 10.93 19.10 2.24
CA ASN A 170 10.99 19.11 3.70
C ASN A 170 9.86 18.27 4.33
N TRP A 171 9.94 18.04 5.65
CA TRP A 171 8.95 17.23 6.36
C TRP A 171 7.52 17.80 6.26
N ILE A 172 7.36 19.12 6.34
CA ILE A 172 6.04 19.78 6.25
C ILE A 172 5.43 19.56 4.86
N GLN A 173 6.22 19.72 3.80
CA GLN A 173 5.81 19.48 2.41
C GLN A 173 5.42 18.01 2.19
N ALA A 174 6.16 17.07 2.76
CA ALA A 174 5.86 15.64 2.66
C ALA A 174 4.53 15.30 3.37
N THR A 175 4.29 15.86 4.57
CA THR A 175 3.04 15.67 5.30
C THR A 175 1.84 16.25 4.53
N GLN A 176 1.97 17.47 4.00
CA GLN A 176 0.92 18.12 3.21
C GLN A 176 0.60 17.36 1.92
N PHE A 177 1.62 16.78 1.28
CA PHE A 177 1.42 15.88 0.14
C PHE A 177 0.62 14.62 0.54
N ALA A 178 0.95 14.01 1.68
CA ALA A 178 0.25 12.81 2.16
C ALA A 178 -1.21 13.09 2.56
N GLU A 179 -1.49 14.25 3.17
CA GLU A 179 -2.85 14.73 3.45
C GLU A 179 -3.64 14.89 2.15
N TRP A 180 -3.09 15.63 1.18
CA TRP A 180 -3.71 15.82 -0.13
C TRP A 180 -4.00 14.48 -0.84
N ARG A 181 -3.02 13.57 -0.87
CA ARG A 181 -3.16 12.25 -1.49
C ARG A 181 -4.31 11.47 -0.87
N THR A 182 -4.41 11.51 0.45
CA THR A 182 -5.49 10.84 1.20
C THR A 182 -6.85 11.38 0.77
N ASP A 183 -6.99 12.70 0.69
CA ASP A 183 -8.22 13.33 0.21
C ASP A 183 -8.57 12.96 -1.24
N ARG A 184 -7.58 12.93 -2.16
CA ARG A 184 -7.82 12.51 -3.55
C ARG A 184 -8.27 11.05 -3.66
N VAL A 185 -7.62 10.15 -2.92
CA VAL A 185 -7.98 8.72 -2.92
C VAL A 185 -9.40 8.52 -2.38
N ASN A 186 -9.73 9.18 -1.27
CA ASN A 186 -11.05 9.08 -0.66
C ASN A 186 -12.15 9.66 -1.56
N GLU A 187 -11.87 10.78 -2.25
CA GLU A 187 -12.79 11.35 -3.23
C GLU A 187 -13.12 10.35 -4.35
N ILE A 188 -12.10 9.67 -4.91
CA ILE A 188 -12.29 8.64 -5.96
C ILE A 188 -13.08 7.44 -5.42
N MET A 189 -12.84 7.03 -4.18
CA MET A 189 -13.58 5.94 -3.54
C MET A 189 -15.07 6.31 -3.37
N LEU A 190 -15.36 7.51 -2.87
CA LEU A 190 -16.72 8.00 -2.68
C LEU A 190 -17.46 8.23 -4.01
N GLU A 191 -16.76 8.67 -5.05
CA GLU A 191 -17.30 8.76 -6.41
C GLU A 191 -17.68 7.37 -6.95
N ARG A 192 -16.79 6.38 -6.79
CA ARG A 192 -17.03 4.99 -7.22
C ARG A 192 -18.22 4.36 -6.49
N GLU A 193 -18.38 4.65 -5.20
CA GLU A 193 -19.51 4.17 -4.39
C GLU A 193 -20.81 4.94 -4.65
N GLY A 194 -20.76 6.04 -5.40
CA GLY A 194 -21.92 6.85 -5.78
C GLY A 194 -22.36 7.88 -4.72
N TYR A 195 -21.52 8.16 -3.72
CA TYR A 195 -21.76 9.20 -2.73
C TYR A 195 -21.44 10.61 -3.26
N LEU A 196 -20.48 10.72 -4.18
CA LEU A 196 -20.12 11.97 -4.86
C LEU A 196 -20.53 11.94 -6.35
N SER A 197 -20.76 13.13 -6.93
CA SER A 197 -20.99 13.26 -8.37
C SER A 197 -19.72 12.93 -9.17
N GLU A 198 -19.85 12.31 -10.34
CA GLU A 198 -18.73 11.91 -11.23
C GLU A 198 -17.76 13.06 -11.59
N ASP A 199 -18.27 14.29 -11.64
CA ASP A 199 -17.47 15.49 -11.95
C ASP A 199 -16.86 16.17 -10.71
N ALA A 200 -17.06 15.64 -9.49
CA ALA A 200 -16.63 16.29 -8.25
C ALA A 200 -15.13 16.62 -8.24
N LYS A 201 -14.30 15.69 -8.73
CA LYS A 201 -12.84 15.84 -8.84
C LYS A 201 -12.39 17.06 -9.65
N TYR A 202 -13.16 17.46 -10.66
CA TYR A 202 -12.84 18.59 -11.53
C TYR A 202 -13.42 19.92 -11.03
N LYS A 203 -14.39 19.88 -10.12
CA LYS A 203 -15.00 21.10 -9.55
C LYS A 203 -14.03 21.87 -8.66
N ALA A 204 -13.06 21.21 -8.02
CA ALA A 204 -12.01 21.91 -7.29
C ALA A 204 -11.18 22.86 -8.18
N ALA A 205 -11.06 22.56 -9.48
CA ALA A 205 -10.32 23.37 -10.44
C ALA A 205 -11.07 24.65 -10.91
N THR A 206 -12.33 24.86 -10.52
CA THR A 206 -13.10 26.06 -10.92
C THR A 206 -12.85 27.27 -10.00
N GLY A 207 -11.86 27.21 -9.09
CA GLY A 207 -11.39 28.35 -8.31
C GLY A 207 -12.27 28.74 -7.12
N GLU A 208 -13.31 27.98 -6.81
CA GLU A 208 -14.09 28.13 -5.58
C GLU A 208 -13.43 27.30 -4.47
N VAL A 209 -12.60 27.96 -3.65
CA VAL A 209 -11.96 27.36 -2.46
C VAL A 209 -12.97 26.69 -1.51
N GLN A 210 -14.23 27.13 -1.55
CA GLN A 210 -15.32 26.60 -0.73
C GLN A 210 -15.80 25.19 -1.17
N GLY A 211 -15.37 24.71 -2.34
CA GLY A 211 -15.74 23.42 -2.91
C GLY A 211 -14.64 22.33 -2.81
N THR A 212 -13.52 22.60 -2.13
CA THR A 212 -12.44 21.60 -2.02
C THR A 212 -12.86 20.46 -1.10
N PHE A 213 -12.76 19.22 -1.60
CA PHE A 213 -13.02 18.03 -0.80
C PHE A 213 -12.01 17.89 0.33
N SER A 214 -12.50 17.56 1.53
CA SER A 214 -11.68 17.16 2.68
C SER A 214 -12.33 15.95 3.36
N THR A 215 -11.52 14.93 3.64
CA THR A 215 -11.99 13.69 4.28
C THR A 215 -12.59 13.96 5.66
N GLU A 216 -12.03 14.91 6.42
CA GLU A 216 -12.47 15.25 7.77
C GLU A 216 -13.94 15.70 7.82
N ALA A 217 -14.45 16.30 6.73
CA ALA A 217 -15.84 16.72 6.63
C ALA A 217 -16.83 15.53 6.67
N TYR A 218 -16.37 14.31 6.38
CA TYR A 218 -17.19 13.09 6.31
C TYR A 218 -17.00 12.13 7.49
N LEU A 219 -16.03 12.41 8.38
CA LEU A 219 -15.70 11.55 9.52
C LEU A 219 -16.39 11.96 10.83
N ASN A 220 -17.25 13.00 10.81
CA ASN A 220 -17.96 13.54 11.97
C ASN A 220 -19.38 13.01 12.14
#